data_AF-A0AAU6KXX5-F1
#
_entry.id   AF-A0AAU6KXX5-F1
#
_cell.length_a   1.000
_cell.length_b   1.000
_cell.length_c   1.000
_cell.angle_alpha   90.00
_cell.angle_beta   90.00
_cell.angle_gamma   90.00
#
_symmetry.space_group_name_H-M   'P 1'
#
loop_
_entity.id
_entity.type
_entity.pdbx_description
1 polymer ?
#
loop_
_entity_poly.entity_id
_entity_poly.type
_entity_poly.pdbx_seq_one_letter_code
_entity_poly.pdbx_strand_id
1 'polypeptide(L)'
;MTSSNTSGSTIHPYTREMAMIHQVFRRESRLLVELVQDVRPADTARSRILAEHWRLYSIGLHAHHTGEDEMLWPVLLPHLDLDAEQVLAMEAQHRELTEGIAEVQGLMDRWQAQALPGCCGSFSDSGSTAARPTGSAVGARPLDVPSLSGRPPPASSTPRPPAPPTNSSRPSSAKACRRSTSVTADDAPTVHTSS
;
A
#
# COMPACT_ATOMS: atom_id res chain seq x y z
N MET A 1 36.18 -31.83 -14.75
CA MET A 1 36.05 -30.42 -14.33
C MET A 1 34.74 -29.90 -14.90
N THR A 2 33.64 -30.06 -14.16
CA THR A 2 32.33 -29.52 -14.53
C THR A 2 32.25 -28.11 -13.96
N SER A 3 32.41 -27.11 -14.82
CA SER A 3 32.20 -25.70 -14.46
C SER A 3 30.72 -25.48 -14.17
N SER A 4 30.37 -25.34 -12.90
CA SER A 4 29.06 -24.88 -12.48
C SER A 4 28.92 -23.41 -12.89
N ASN A 5 28.14 -23.14 -13.92
CA ASN A 5 27.75 -21.79 -14.30
C ASN A 5 26.66 -21.34 -13.31
N THR A 6 27.08 -20.70 -12.22
CA THR A 6 26.17 -20.00 -11.32
C THR A 6 25.67 -18.76 -12.05
N SER A 7 24.58 -18.92 -12.80
CA SER A 7 23.77 -17.80 -13.28
C SER A 7 23.16 -17.11 -12.07
N GLY A 8 23.94 -16.28 -11.39
CA GLY A 8 23.44 -15.38 -10.36
C GLY A 8 22.44 -14.44 -11.02
N SER A 9 21.17 -14.54 -10.64
CA SER A 9 20.14 -13.59 -11.06
C SER A 9 20.59 -12.19 -10.65
N THR A 10 21.10 -11.41 -11.60
CA THR A 10 21.52 -10.03 -11.37
C THR A 10 20.27 -9.18 -11.18
N ILE A 11 19.93 -8.89 -9.93
CA ILE A 11 18.86 -7.92 -9.59
C ILE A 11 19.25 -6.57 -10.19
N HIS A 12 18.35 -5.96 -10.96
CA HIS A 12 18.60 -4.69 -11.63
C HIS A 12 18.82 -3.58 -10.58
N PRO A 13 19.84 -2.71 -10.71
CA PRO A 13 20.16 -1.68 -9.71
C PRO A 13 18.94 -0.83 -9.32
N TYR A 14 18.12 -0.37 -10.27
CA TYR A 14 16.89 0.37 -9.97
C TYR A 14 15.87 -0.43 -9.12
N THR A 15 15.69 -1.72 -9.38
CA THR A 15 14.78 -2.55 -8.56
C THR A 15 15.29 -2.72 -7.13
N ARG A 16 16.63 -2.77 -6.97
CA ARG A 16 17.26 -2.79 -5.64
C ARG A 16 17.10 -1.46 -4.92
N GLU A 17 17.25 -0.35 -5.62
CA GLU A 17 17.07 1.00 -5.07
C GLU A 17 15.62 1.24 -4.62
N MET A 18 14.63 0.83 -5.43
CA MET A 18 13.21 0.90 -5.05
C MET A 18 12.90 0.07 -3.79
N ALA A 19 13.41 -1.17 -3.73
CA ALA A 19 13.24 -2.00 -2.53
C ALA A 19 13.92 -1.36 -1.30
N MET A 20 15.09 -0.75 -1.48
CA MET A 20 15.82 -0.08 -0.41
C MET A 20 15.07 1.13 0.13
N ILE A 21 14.61 2.03 -0.75
CA ILE A 21 13.93 3.25 -0.30
C ILE A 21 12.63 2.94 0.44
N HIS A 22 11.86 1.96 -0.03
CA HIS A 22 10.70 1.43 0.68
C HIS A 22 11.06 0.85 2.07
N GLN A 23 12.20 0.14 2.16
CA GLN A 23 12.68 -0.38 3.44
C GLN A 23 13.09 0.74 4.40
N VAL A 24 13.75 1.79 3.89
CA VAL A 24 14.10 2.98 4.67
C VAL A 24 12.83 3.65 5.21
N PHE A 25 11.82 3.91 4.37
CA PHE A 25 10.57 4.52 4.85
C PHE A 25 9.89 3.70 5.95
N ARG A 26 9.82 2.36 5.78
CA ARG A 26 9.27 1.48 6.83
C ARG A 26 10.09 1.45 8.12
N ARG A 27 11.40 1.64 8.04
CA ARG A 27 12.27 1.71 9.21
C ARG A 27 12.11 3.04 9.93
N GLU A 28 12.23 4.16 9.20
CA GLU A 28 12.17 5.50 9.77
C GLU A 28 10.81 5.79 10.41
N SER A 29 9.70 5.30 9.84
CA SER A 29 8.37 5.44 10.45
C SER A 29 8.29 4.80 11.84
N ARG A 30 8.86 3.60 12.01
CA ARG A 30 8.89 2.89 13.30
C ARG A 30 9.77 3.62 14.31
N LEU A 31 10.97 4.04 13.88
CA LEU A 31 11.89 4.78 14.75
C LEU A 31 11.29 6.11 15.20
N LEU A 32 10.61 6.82 14.32
CA LEU A 32 9.99 8.09 14.69
C LEU A 32 8.92 7.92 15.77
N VAL A 33 8.12 6.84 15.70
CA VAL A 33 7.13 6.51 16.74
C VAL A 33 7.81 6.30 18.09
N GLU A 34 8.88 5.49 18.13
CA GLU A 34 9.66 5.24 19.36
C GLU A 34 10.24 6.54 19.92
N LEU A 35 10.85 7.36 19.05
CA LEU A 35 11.48 8.62 19.45
C LEU A 35 10.48 9.65 19.99
N VAL A 36 9.26 9.70 19.44
CA VAL A 36 8.19 10.59 19.93
C VAL A 36 7.69 10.14 21.30
N GLN A 37 7.59 8.82 21.54
CA GLN A 37 7.15 8.26 22.82
C GLN A 37 8.15 8.53 23.96
N ASP A 38 9.44 8.60 23.64
CA ASP A 38 10.51 8.84 24.62
C ASP A 38 10.72 10.31 24.99
N VAL A 39 10.00 11.25 24.37
CA VAL A 39 10.15 12.68 24.66
C VAL A 39 9.62 13.01 26.05
N ARG A 40 10.46 13.65 26.87
CA ARG A 40 10.05 14.13 28.20
C ARG A 40 9.02 15.25 28.07
N PRO A 41 8.03 15.34 28.99
CA PRO A 41 7.12 16.47 29.03
C PRO A 41 7.88 17.81 29.06
N ALA A 42 7.41 18.78 28.27
CA ALA A 42 7.99 20.11 28.11
C ALA A 42 9.41 20.17 27.49
N ASP A 43 9.93 19.08 26.92
CA ASP A 43 11.17 19.11 26.12
C ASP A 43 10.91 19.71 24.72
N THR A 44 10.79 21.04 24.68
CA THR A 44 10.50 21.79 23.45
C THR A 44 11.55 21.63 22.37
N ALA A 45 12.82 21.51 22.76
CA ALA A 45 13.92 21.36 21.82
C ALA A 45 13.81 20.03 21.10
N ARG A 46 13.59 18.94 21.84
CA ARG A 46 13.41 17.60 21.24
C ARG A 46 12.14 17.52 20.41
N SER A 47 11.02 18.07 20.90
CA SER A 47 9.76 18.10 20.15
C SER A 47 9.88 18.82 18.81
N ARG A 48 10.58 19.97 18.78
CA ARG A 48 10.80 20.71 17.53
C ARG A 48 11.62 19.91 16.52
N ILE A 49 12.68 19.22 16.96
CA ILE A 49 13.52 18.41 16.08
C ILE A 49 12.71 17.27 15.44
N LEU A 50 11.91 16.57 16.23
CA LEU A 50 11.11 15.45 15.73
C LEU A 50 9.97 15.91 14.83
N ALA A 51 9.33 17.05 15.12
CA ALA A 51 8.32 17.64 14.24
C ALA A 51 8.92 18.04 12.87
N GLU A 52 10.11 18.65 12.85
CA GLU A 52 10.79 18.99 11.60
C GLU A 52 11.25 17.75 10.84
N HIS A 53 11.75 16.72 11.55
CA HIS A 53 12.10 15.45 10.94
C HIS A 53 10.87 14.78 10.28
N TRP A 54 9.72 14.75 10.98
CA TRP A 54 8.47 14.27 10.42
C TRP A 54 8.11 15.01 9.14
N ARG A 55 8.21 16.34 9.13
CA ARG A 55 7.91 17.17 7.95
C ARG A 55 8.78 16.81 6.75
N LEU A 56 10.08 16.60 6.95
CA LEU A 56 10.99 16.20 5.88
C LEU A 56 10.73 14.77 5.40
N TYR A 57 10.50 13.86 6.34
CA TYR A 57 10.14 12.47 6.08
C TYR A 57 8.86 12.38 5.25
N SER A 58 7.81 13.11 5.62
CA SER A 58 6.51 13.06 4.96
C SER A 58 6.56 13.63 3.54
N ILE A 59 7.33 14.70 3.31
CA ILE A 59 7.59 15.22 1.96
C ILE A 59 8.26 14.16 1.09
N GLY A 60 9.32 13.52 1.59
CA GLY A 60 10.03 12.48 0.85
C GLY A 60 9.14 11.27 0.55
N LEU A 61 8.38 10.80 1.54
CA LEU A 61 7.47 9.66 1.40
C LEU A 61 6.37 9.94 0.37
N HIS A 62 5.75 11.12 0.44
CA HIS A 62 4.70 11.51 -0.49
C HIS A 62 5.25 11.65 -1.91
N ALA A 63 6.35 12.38 -2.10
CA ALA A 63 6.98 12.56 -3.41
C ALA A 63 7.38 11.22 -4.05
N HIS A 64 7.86 10.27 -3.24
CA HIS A 64 8.20 8.93 -3.70
C HIS A 64 6.99 8.18 -4.26
N HIS A 65 5.90 8.06 -3.49
CA HIS A 65 4.72 7.32 -3.95
C HIS A 65 3.99 8.03 -5.10
N THR A 66 3.89 9.35 -5.07
CA THR A 66 3.33 10.12 -6.19
C THR A 66 4.17 9.92 -7.45
N GLY A 67 5.50 9.87 -7.34
CA GLY A 67 6.38 9.57 -8.47
C GLY A 67 6.16 8.16 -9.03
N GLU A 68 5.90 7.16 -8.16
CA GLU A 68 5.56 5.82 -8.61
C GLU A 68 4.24 5.81 -9.42
N ASP A 69 3.20 6.45 -8.89
CA ASP A 69 1.86 6.48 -9.49
C ASP A 69 1.81 7.28 -10.80
N GLU A 70 2.43 8.46 -10.83
CA GLU A 70 2.31 9.39 -11.96
C GLU A 70 3.32 9.10 -13.07
N MET A 71 4.49 8.53 -12.72
CA MET A 71 5.63 8.44 -13.66
C MET A 71 6.12 7.02 -13.88
N LEU A 72 6.15 6.17 -12.84
CA LEU A 72 6.75 4.84 -12.96
C LEU A 72 5.77 3.80 -13.51
N TRP A 73 4.61 3.61 -12.87
CA TRP A 73 3.64 2.59 -13.27
C TRP A 73 3.11 2.77 -14.70
N PRO A 74 2.79 3.99 -15.17
CA PRO A 74 2.34 4.19 -16.55
C PRO A 74 3.36 3.72 -17.60
N VAL A 75 4.67 3.84 -17.29
CA VAL A 75 5.75 3.41 -18.18
C VAL A 75 6.01 1.91 -18.07
N LEU A 76 5.91 1.32 -16.87
CA LEU A 76 6.25 -0.07 -16.64
C LEU A 76 5.14 -1.05 -17.01
N LEU A 77 3.87 -0.73 -16.74
CA LEU A 77 2.73 -1.63 -16.95
C LEU A 77 2.62 -2.22 -18.37
N PRO A 78 2.88 -1.47 -19.46
CA PRO A 78 2.82 -2.04 -20.81
C PRO A 78 3.92 -3.07 -21.11
N HIS A 79 5.00 -3.08 -20.33
CA HIS A 79 6.22 -3.85 -20.62
C HIS A 79 6.43 -5.02 -19.66
N LEU A 80 5.67 -5.07 -18.58
CA LEU A 80 5.83 -6.09 -17.55
C LEU A 80 4.60 -6.98 -17.53
N ASP A 81 4.82 -8.27 -17.39
CA ASP A 81 3.77 -9.24 -17.01
C ASP A 81 3.52 -9.13 -15.49
N LEU A 82 3.25 -7.90 -15.03
CA LEU A 82 2.85 -7.61 -13.67
C LEU A 82 1.35 -7.87 -13.55
N ASP A 83 0.96 -8.49 -12.44
CA ASP A 83 -0.44 -8.59 -12.09
C ASP A 83 -1.01 -7.18 -11.89
N ALA A 84 -1.93 -6.77 -12.78
CA ALA A 84 -2.58 -5.47 -12.71
C ALA A 84 -3.27 -5.25 -11.35
N GLU A 85 -3.76 -6.33 -10.72
CA GLU A 85 -4.35 -6.26 -9.38
C GLU A 85 -3.31 -5.82 -8.32
N GLN A 86 -2.05 -6.20 -8.47
CA GLN A 86 -1.00 -5.84 -7.53
C GLN A 86 -0.64 -4.34 -7.60
N VAL A 87 -0.56 -3.78 -8.81
CA VAL A 87 -0.31 -2.33 -8.96
C VAL A 87 -1.49 -1.52 -8.46
N LEU A 88 -2.72 -1.93 -8.77
CA LEU A 88 -3.93 -1.27 -8.25
C LEU A 88 -4.01 -1.32 -6.71
N ALA A 89 -3.56 -2.42 -6.10
CA ALA A 89 -3.47 -2.53 -4.65
C ALA A 89 -2.41 -1.57 -4.05
N MET A 90 -1.27 -1.39 -4.72
CA MET A 90 -0.25 -0.42 -4.30
C MET A 90 -0.74 1.02 -4.44
N GLU A 91 -1.37 1.38 -5.55
CA GLU A 91 -1.97 2.72 -5.73
C GLU A 91 -3.04 3.02 -4.67
N ALA A 92 -3.83 2.01 -4.26
CA ALA A 92 -4.77 2.15 -3.16
C ALA A 92 -4.05 2.43 -1.83
N GLN A 93 -2.97 1.71 -1.53
CA GLN A 93 -2.13 1.97 -0.36
C GLN A 93 -1.50 3.37 -0.41
N HIS A 94 -1.08 3.86 -1.57
CA HIS A 94 -0.53 5.20 -1.73
C HIS A 94 -1.55 6.31 -1.42
N ARG A 95 -2.82 6.11 -1.81
CA ARG A 95 -3.92 7.02 -1.45
C ARG A 95 -4.15 7.04 0.06
N GLU A 96 -4.25 5.86 0.69
CA GLU A 96 -4.41 5.76 2.15
C GLU A 96 -3.24 6.41 2.91
N LEU A 97 -2.01 6.22 2.42
CA LEU A 97 -0.82 6.85 3.00
C LEU A 97 -0.86 8.38 2.89
N THR A 98 -1.37 8.92 1.78
CA THR A 98 -1.49 10.37 1.59
C THR A 98 -2.43 10.98 2.63
N GLU A 99 -3.58 10.35 2.87
CA GLU A 99 -4.53 10.78 3.90
C GLU A 99 -3.93 10.65 5.31
N GLY A 100 -3.27 9.53 5.60
CA GLY A 100 -2.61 9.29 6.89
C GLY A 100 -1.48 10.29 7.18
N ILE A 101 -0.71 10.70 6.17
CA ILE A 101 0.33 11.73 6.31
C ILE A 101 -0.28 13.05 6.78
N ALA A 102 -1.41 13.47 6.19
CA ALA A 102 -2.08 14.72 6.58
C ALA A 102 -2.63 14.64 8.01
N GLU A 103 -3.20 13.50 8.41
CA GLU A 103 -3.68 13.27 9.77
C GLU A 103 -2.53 13.37 10.79
N VAL A 104 -1.43 12.66 10.54
CA VAL A 104 -0.27 12.66 11.44
C VAL A 104 0.40 14.03 11.49
N GLN A 105 0.44 14.79 10.40
CA GLN A 105 0.91 16.18 10.44
C GLN A 105 0.10 17.01 11.44
N GLY A 106 -1.24 16.93 11.40
CA GLY A 106 -2.09 17.63 12.36
C GLY A 106 -1.89 17.17 13.80
N LEU A 107 -1.59 15.89 14.03
CA LEU A 107 -1.24 15.36 15.35
C LEU A 107 0.11 15.89 15.84
N MET A 108 1.12 15.91 14.98
CA MET A 108 2.46 16.41 15.28
C MET A 108 2.44 17.91 15.62
N ASP A 109 1.65 18.71 14.88
CA ASP A 109 1.50 20.15 15.15
C ASP A 109 0.91 20.40 16.55
N ARG A 110 -0.15 19.66 16.92
CA ARG A 110 -0.76 19.76 18.25
C ARG A 110 0.19 19.30 19.35
N TRP A 111 0.86 18.16 19.14
CA TRP A 111 1.82 17.61 20.08
C TRP A 111 3.00 18.57 20.32
N GLN A 112 3.54 19.17 19.27
CA GLN A 112 4.61 20.16 19.38
C GLN A 112 4.15 21.42 20.13
N ALA A 113 2.93 21.91 19.84
CA ALA A 113 2.38 23.08 20.52
C ALA A 113 2.21 22.83 22.03
N GLN A 114 1.76 21.64 22.42
CA GLN A 114 1.61 21.26 23.84
C GLN A 114 2.94 21.18 24.60
N ALA A 115 4.05 20.92 23.91
CA ALA A 115 5.37 20.91 24.54
C ALA A 115 5.87 22.32 24.91
N LEU A 116 5.39 23.38 24.23
CA LEU A 116 5.81 24.77 24.45
C LEU A 116 5.27 25.32 25.79
N PRO A 117 6.14 25.79 26.71
CA PRO A 117 5.72 26.44 27.93
C PRO A 117 4.97 27.75 27.58
N GLY A 118 3.66 27.76 27.84
CA GLY A 118 2.77 28.90 27.57
C GLY A 118 1.58 28.60 26.65
N CYS A 119 1.58 27.46 25.95
CA CYS A 119 0.45 27.04 25.10
C CYS A 119 -0.60 26.23 25.89
N CYS A 120 -0.23 25.70 27.06
CA CYS A 120 -1.19 25.43 28.14
C CYS A 120 -1.73 26.80 28.57
N GLY A 121 -2.87 27.19 27.98
CA GLY A 121 -3.56 28.42 28.38
C GLY A 121 -3.72 28.44 29.89
N SER A 122 -3.53 29.62 30.47
CA SER A 122 -3.84 29.95 31.86
C SER A 122 -5.15 29.27 32.31
N PHE A 123 -5.05 28.07 32.88
CA PHE A 123 -6.11 27.51 33.68
C PHE A 123 -5.98 28.20 35.02
N SER A 124 -6.72 29.31 35.18
CA SER A 124 -6.81 29.99 36.46
C SER A 124 -7.20 28.96 37.53
N ASP A 125 -6.35 28.84 38.53
CA ASP A 125 -6.54 28.01 39.70
C ASP A 125 -7.80 28.46 40.45
N SER A 126 -8.89 27.74 40.23
CA SER A 126 -10.01 27.68 41.15
C SER A 126 -10.08 26.26 41.69
N GLY A 127 -9.14 25.94 42.59
CA GLY A 127 -9.28 24.96 43.65
C GLY A 127 -9.96 23.64 43.28
N SER A 128 -9.19 22.69 42.76
CA SER A 128 -9.59 21.28 42.87
C SER A 128 -8.37 20.36 42.89
N THR A 129 -8.38 19.46 43.86
CA THR A 129 -7.28 18.56 44.25
C THR A 129 -6.77 17.71 43.08
N ALA A 130 -5.46 17.80 42.87
CA ALA A 130 -4.55 16.88 42.18
C ALA A 130 -5.18 15.71 41.38
N ALA A 131 -5.21 15.85 40.06
CA ALA A 131 -5.19 14.72 39.13
C ALA A 131 -3.90 14.80 38.30
N ARG A 132 -3.02 13.84 38.54
CA ARG A 132 -1.77 13.61 37.82
C ARG A 132 -2.09 13.37 36.34
N PRO A 133 -1.51 14.10 35.37
CA PRO A 133 -1.75 13.80 33.96
C PRO A 133 -1.05 12.49 33.61
N THR A 134 -1.81 11.41 33.53
CA THR A 134 -1.36 10.15 32.94
C THR A 134 -1.16 10.41 31.45
N GLY A 135 0.10 10.42 31.00
CA GLY A 135 0.44 10.44 29.59
C GLY A 135 -0.19 9.24 28.88
N SER A 136 -1.26 9.50 28.14
CA SER A 136 -1.90 8.53 27.27
C SER A 136 -2.64 9.28 26.18
N ALA A 137 -1.88 9.87 25.25
CA ALA A 137 -2.43 10.47 24.03
C ALA A 137 -1.45 10.38 22.86
N VAL A 138 -0.80 9.22 22.69
CA VAL A 138 -0.34 8.76 21.37
C VAL A 138 -0.68 7.28 21.27
N GLY A 139 -1.98 6.97 21.30
CA GLY A 139 -2.49 5.71 20.81
C GLY A 139 -2.61 5.79 19.29
N ALA A 140 -1.49 6.02 18.58
CA ALA A 140 -1.45 5.76 17.16
C ALA A 140 -1.66 4.25 17.00
N ARG A 141 -2.85 3.85 16.53
CA ARG A 141 -3.07 2.46 16.14
C ARG A 141 -1.97 2.13 15.12
N PRO A 142 -1.26 0.99 15.24
CA PRO A 142 -0.38 0.56 14.19
C PRO A 142 -1.18 0.56 12.89
N LEU A 143 -0.67 1.20 11.83
CA LEU A 143 -1.14 0.88 10.49
C LEU A 143 -0.80 -0.60 10.30
N ASP A 144 -1.81 -1.46 10.42
CA ASP A 144 -1.70 -2.88 10.07
C ASP A 144 -1.51 -2.94 8.56
N VAL A 145 -0.26 -2.84 8.12
CA VAL A 145 0.12 -3.12 6.75
C VAL A 145 0.09 -4.64 6.61
N PRO A 146 -0.80 -5.22 5.78
CA PRO A 146 -0.86 -6.66 5.61
C PRO A 146 0.50 -7.17 5.13
N SER A 147 1.08 -8.11 5.86
CA SER A 147 2.30 -8.79 5.43
C SER A 147 1.98 -9.61 4.18
N LEU A 148 2.56 -9.24 3.03
CA LEU A 148 2.60 -10.05 1.82
C LEU A 148 3.54 -11.26 2.03
N SER A 149 3.21 -12.14 2.97
CA SER A 149 3.61 -13.54 2.87
C SER A 149 2.48 -14.25 2.14
N GLY A 150 2.69 -14.46 0.83
CA GLY A 150 1.78 -15.17 -0.04
C GLY A 150 1.40 -16.52 0.57
N ARG A 151 0.10 -16.69 0.84
CA ARG A 151 -0.48 -18.00 1.12
C ARG A 151 -0.41 -18.80 -0.19
N PRO A 152 0.20 -19.99 -0.22
CA PRO A 152 0.22 -20.78 -1.45
C PRO A 152 -1.23 -21.14 -1.86
N PRO A 153 -1.54 -21.15 -3.16
CA PRO A 153 -2.88 -21.46 -3.63
C PRO A 153 -3.27 -22.88 -3.19
N PRO A 154 -4.56 -23.14 -2.88
CA PRO A 154 -5.00 -24.50 -2.59
C PRO A 154 -4.74 -25.37 -3.83
N ALA A 155 -4.16 -26.55 -3.60
CA ALA A 155 -3.93 -27.54 -4.64
C ALA A 155 -5.21 -27.75 -5.45
N SER A 156 -5.14 -27.54 -6.75
CA SER A 156 -6.24 -27.78 -7.68
C SER A 156 -6.66 -29.23 -7.54
N SER A 157 -7.88 -29.46 -7.03
CA SER A 157 -8.51 -30.77 -7.01
C SER A 157 -8.68 -31.25 -8.46
N THR A 158 -7.72 -32.02 -8.96
CA THR A 158 -7.88 -32.79 -10.18
C THR A 158 -9.08 -33.72 -10.01
N PRO A 159 -10.09 -33.69 -10.87
CA PRO A 159 -11.19 -34.64 -10.79
C PRO A 159 -10.65 -36.04 -11.12
N ARG A 160 -10.93 -36.97 -10.22
CA ARG A 160 -10.67 -38.42 -10.35
C ARG A 160 -11.25 -38.93 -11.68
N PRO A 161 -10.54 -39.79 -12.44
CA PRO A 161 -11.07 -40.35 -13.68
C PRO A 161 -12.31 -41.24 -13.40
N PRO A 162 -13.31 -41.26 -14.29
CA PRO A 162 -14.52 -42.04 -14.09
C PRO A 162 -14.26 -43.55 -14.20
N ALA A 163 -14.99 -44.32 -13.38
CA ALA A 163 -14.97 -45.78 -13.39
C ALA A 163 -15.60 -46.36 -14.69
N PRO A 164 -15.22 -47.57 -15.12
CA PRO A 164 -15.71 -48.17 -16.35
C PRO A 164 -17.22 -48.52 -16.29
N PRO A 165 -17.92 -48.56 -17.44
CA PRO A 165 -19.37 -48.61 -17.49
C PRO A 165 -19.93 -50.01 -17.18
N THR A 166 -20.93 -50.07 -16.31
CA THR A 166 -21.83 -51.22 -16.19
C THR A 166 -22.98 -51.05 -17.16
N ASN A 167 -23.09 -51.99 -18.09
CA ASN A 167 -24.13 -52.08 -19.11
C ASN A 167 -25.47 -52.53 -18.49
N SER A 168 -26.56 -51.76 -18.69
CA SER A 168 -27.95 -52.25 -18.67
C SER A 168 -28.90 -51.22 -19.31
N SER A 169 -29.35 -51.54 -20.54
CA SER A 169 -30.71 -51.36 -21.08
C SER A 169 -31.35 -49.95 -21.22
N ARG A 170 -31.19 -49.35 -22.42
CA ARG A 170 -32.17 -48.81 -23.42
C ARG A 170 -33.61 -48.34 -23.00
N PRO A 171 -34.33 -47.51 -23.81
CA PRO A 171 -34.05 -46.15 -24.34
C PRO A 171 -35.24 -45.16 -24.19
N SER A 172 -35.05 -43.85 -24.38
CA SER A 172 -36.14 -42.96 -24.86
C SER A 172 -35.63 -41.66 -25.50
N SER A 173 -36.37 -41.21 -26.50
CA SER A 173 -36.04 -40.25 -27.57
C SER A 173 -36.31 -38.78 -27.24
N ALA A 174 -35.56 -37.85 -27.87
CA ALA A 174 -35.96 -36.52 -28.43
C ALA A 174 -34.71 -35.62 -28.52
N LYS A 175 -34.10 -35.35 -29.69
CA LYS A 175 -34.46 -34.46 -30.81
C LYS A 175 -34.20 -32.95 -30.56
N ALA A 176 -33.40 -32.38 -31.48
CA ALA A 176 -33.25 -30.95 -31.86
C ALA A 176 -32.43 -30.06 -30.91
N CYS A 177 -31.68 -29.05 -31.34
CA CYS A 177 -31.39 -28.50 -32.67
C CYS A 177 -30.09 -27.67 -32.58
N ARG A 178 -29.23 -27.74 -33.60
CA ARG A 178 -28.19 -26.73 -33.85
C ARG A 178 -28.84 -25.41 -34.28
N ARG A 179 -28.27 -24.27 -33.88
CA ARG A 179 -28.02 -23.17 -34.82
C ARG A 179 -26.92 -22.23 -34.33
N SER A 180 -25.88 -22.14 -35.15
CA SER A 180 -24.90 -21.06 -35.19
C SER A 180 -25.47 -19.92 -36.03
N THR A 181 -25.22 -18.66 -35.66
CA THR A 181 -25.19 -17.55 -36.61
C THR A 181 -24.08 -16.59 -36.23
N SER A 182 -23.15 -16.45 -37.17
CA SER A 182 -22.13 -15.42 -37.34
C SER A 182 -22.74 -14.02 -37.50
N VAL A 183 -22.08 -13.01 -36.94
CA VAL A 183 -22.26 -11.59 -37.29
C VAL A 183 -21.03 -11.17 -38.08
N THR A 184 -21.26 -10.64 -39.28
CA THR A 184 -20.27 -10.05 -40.19
C THR A 184 -20.07 -8.55 -39.91
N ALA A 185 -18.90 -8.08 -40.31
CA ALA A 185 -18.33 -6.74 -40.14
C ALA A 185 -18.87 -5.66 -41.11
N ASP A 186 -18.20 -4.50 -41.08
CA ASP A 186 -18.29 -3.24 -41.85
C ASP A 186 -19.28 -2.20 -41.29
N ASP A 187 -18.93 -0.90 -41.14
CA ASP A 187 -17.97 -0.08 -41.89
C ASP A 187 -17.64 1.22 -41.10
N ALA A 188 -16.49 1.85 -41.38
CA ALA A 188 -16.10 3.20 -40.93
C ALA A 188 -15.22 3.86 -42.02
N PRO A 189 -14.87 5.17 -41.98
CA PRO A 189 -15.62 6.38 -41.64
C PRO A 189 -15.55 7.44 -42.79
N THR A 190 -16.36 8.51 -42.73
CA THR A 190 -16.18 9.69 -43.62
C THR A 190 -15.96 10.95 -42.80
N VAL A 191 -14.76 11.53 -42.97
CA VAL A 191 -14.35 12.85 -42.49
C VAL A 191 -14.75 13.89 -43.53
N HIS A 192 -15.38 14.99 -43.10
CA HIS A 192 -15.56 16.19 -43.92
C HIS A 192 -14.90 17.40 -43.23
N THR A 193 -13.98 18.02 -43.97
CA THR A 193 -13.34 19.31 -43.72
C THR A 193 -14.09 20.43 -44.45
N SER A 194 -14.21 21.61 -43.83
CA SER A 194 -14.36 22.95 -44.44
C SER A 194 -14.06 23.97 -43.32
N SER A 195 -12.96 24.73 -43.42
CA SER A 195 -12.82 26.09 -44.01
C SER A 195 -13.37 27.21 -43.14
#